data_AF-A0A6G2VCX3-F1
#
_entry.id   AF-A0A6G2VCX3-F1
#
_cell.length_a   1.000
_cell.length_b   1.000
_cell.length_c   1.000
_cell.angle_alpha   90.00
_cell.angle_beta   90.00
_cell.angle_gamma   90.00
#
_symmetry.space_group_name_H-M   'P 1'
#
loop_
_entity.id
_entity.type
_entity.pdbx_description
1 polymer ?
#
loop_
_entity_poly.entity_id
_entity_poly.type
_entity_poly.pdbx_seq_one_letter_code
_entity_poly.pdbx_strand_id
1 'polypeptide(L)'
;HGWQRRGTDGGPYSRWTPPGGTTSLLVPRTRTFPDSEDLLAEALTALARSAAPSAREILVALAVPSDEIRWHREVPEPAAGAADWLGAEQLHGAARQILLAGALAVRGTAGYHGAR
;
A
#
# COMPACT_ATOMS: atom_id res chain seq x y z
N HIS A 1 -20.53 -2.81 2.11
CA HIS A 1 -21.79 -2.15 1.68
C HIS A 1 -22.42 -2.68 0.38
N GLY A 2 -21.82 -3.63 -0.37
CA GLY A 2 -22.50 -4.28 -1.52
C GLY A 2 -22.65 -3.45 -2.80
N TRP A 3 -21.94 -2.32 -2.89
CA TRP A 3 -21.94 -1.47 -4.08
C TRP A 3 -21.14 -2.12 -5.20
N GLN A 4 -21.68 -2.06 -6.41
CA GLN A 4 -21.05 -2.65 -7.59
C GLN A 4 -20.39 -1.56 -8.41
N ARG A 5 -19.11 -1.76 -8.71
CA ARG A 5 -18.39 -0.93 -9.66
C ARG A 5 -18.80 -1.32 -11.09
N ARG A 6 -19.09 -0.32 -11.91
CA ARG A 6 -19.48 -0.44 -13.32
C ARG A 6 -18.51 0.36 -14.18
N GLY A 7 -18.26 -0.11 -15.40
CA GLY A 7 -17.32 0.51 -16.34
C GLY A 7 -15.97 -0.19 -16.40
N THR A 8 -15.11 0.27 -17.33
CA THR A 8 -13.81 -0.35 -17.60
C THR A 8 -12.75 0.11 -16.61
N ASP A 9 -11.81 -0.77 -16.30
CA ASP A 9 -10.60 -0.41 -15.55
C ASP A 9 -9.70 0.46 -16.43
N GLY A 10 -9.57 1.75 -16.10
CA GLY A 10 -8.65 2.66 -16.80
C GLY A 10 -9.08 4.12 -16.84
N GLY A 11 -10.37 4.42 -16.68
CA GLY A 11 -10.88 5.79 -16.70
C GLY A 11 -10.43 6.65 -15.50
N PRO A 12 -10.44 7.99 -15.63
CA PRO A 12 -10.13 8.91 -14.53
C PRO A 12 -11.19 8.86 -13.40
N TYR A 13 -12.37 8.31 -13.69
CA TYR A 13 -13.45 8.11 -12.74
C TYR A 13 -13.99 6.68 -12.79
N SER A 14 -14.57 6.24 -11.67
CA SER A 14 -15.23 4.95 -11.53
C SER A 14 -16.71 5.14 -11.23
N ARG A 15 -17.57 4.31 -11.84
CA ARG A 15 -19.01 4.35 -11.60
C ARG A 15 -19.40 3.32 -10.56
N TRP A 16 -20.21 3.71 -9.58
CA TRP A 16 -20.70 2.82 -8.51
C TRP A 16 -22.21 2.84 -8.42
N THR A 17 -22.82 1.67 -8.22
CA THR A 17 -24.27 1.51 -8.08
C THR A 17 -24.59 0.76 -6.79
N PRO A 18 -25.57 1.21 -5.99
CA PRO A 18 -25.95 0.56 -4.74
C PRO A 18 -26.64 -0.78 -5.01
N PRO A 19 -26.63 -1.70 -4.04
CA PRO A 19 -27.39 -2.94 -4.15
C PRO A 19 -28.89 -2.63 -4.25
N GLY A 20 -29.54 -3.13 -5.30
CA GLY A 20 -30.99 -3.00 -5.51
C GLY A 20 -31.48 -1.60 -5.90
N GLY A 21 -30.59 -0.67 -6.25
CA GLY A 21 -30.96 0.70 -6.64
C GLY A 21 -30.37 1.13 -7.99
N THR A 22 -30.84 2.26 -8.50
CA THR A 22 -30.44 2.82 -9.80
C THR A 22 -29.55 4.06 -9.69
N THR A 23 -29.39 4.62 -8.49
CA THR A 23 -28.50 5.77 -8.26
C THR A 23 -27.08 5.41 -8.65
N SER A 24 -26.43 6.26 -9.43
CA SER A 24 -25.07 6.03 -9.91
C SER A 24 -24.16 7.11 -9.34
N LEU A 25 -23.08 6.71 -8.67
CA LEU A 25 -22.04 7.63 -8.21
C LEU A 25 -20.87 7.60 -9.18
N LEU A 26 -20.28 8.77 -9.44
CA LEU A 26 -19.00 8.89 -10.11
C LEU A 26 -17.96 9.28 -9.06
N VAL A 27 -16.95 8.43 -8.90
CA VAL A 27 -15.89 8.65 -7.91
C VAL A 27 -14.58 8.81 -8.65
N PRO A 28 -13.88 9.95 -8.52
CA PRO A 28 -12.59 10.16 -9.18
C PRO A 28 -11.57 9.16 -8.63
N ARG A 29 -10.71 8.67 -9.51
CA ARG A 29 -9.68 7.68 -9.16
C ARG A 29 -8.58 8.30 -8.29
N THR A 30 -8.27 9.56 -8.50
CA THR A 30 -7.29 10.34 -7.75
C THR A 30 -7.82 11.76 -7.58
N ARG A 31 -7.31 12.50 -6.58
CA ARG A 31 -7.61 13.94 -6.40
C ARG A 31 -6.81 14.86 -7.34
N THR A 32 -6.01 14.28 -8.23
CA THR A 32 -5.12 15.04 -9.12
C THR A 32 -5.81 15.50 -10.39
N PHE A 33 -7.02 15.02 -10.68
CA PHE A 33 -7.79 15.47 -11.84
C PHE A 33 -8.47 16.82 -11.55
N PRO A 34 -8.55 17.74 -12.54
CA PRO A 34 -9.10 19.09 -12.33
C PRO A 34 -10.54 19.11 -11.78
N ASP A 35 -11.34 18.10 -12.11
CA ASP A 35 -12.76 17.95 -11.75
C ASP A 35 -12.99 17.10 -10.49
N SER A 36 -11.93 16.71 -9.77
CA SER A 36 -12.03 15.77 -8.65
C SER A 36 -12.92 16.29 -7.51
N GLU A 37 -12.81 17.57 -7.17
CA GLU A 37 -13.58 18.17 -6.07
C GLU A 37 -15.07 18.25 -6.41
N ASP A 38 -15.40 18.66 -7.64
CA ASP A 38 -16.78 18.73 -8.12
C ASP A 38 -17.40 17.32 -8.17
N LEU A 39 -16.68 16.33 -8.69
CA LEU A 39 -17.13 14.94 -8.71
C LEU A 39 -17.33 14.37 -7.29
N LEU A 40 -16.45 14.71 -6.34
CA LEU A 40 -16.61 14.30 -4.95
C LEU A 40 -17.84 14.95 -4.31
N ALA A 41 -18.05 16.26 -4.51
CA ALA A 41 -19.21 16.97 -4.01
C ALA A 41 -20.52 16.39 -4.57
N GLU A 42 -20.56 16.11 -5.88
CA GLU A 42 -21.70 15.46 -6.53
C GLU A 42 -21.94 14.05 -5.98
N ALA A 43 -20.88 13.25 -5.81
CA ALA A 43 -20.99 11.91 -5.27
C ALA A 43 -21.54 11.92 -3.84
N LEU A 44 -21.06 12.81 -2.97
CA LEU A 44 -21.58 12.97 -1.61
C LEU A 44 -23.04 13.41 -1.60
N THR A 45 -23.40 14.34 -2.50
CA THR A 45 -24.78 14.82 -2.65
C THR A 45 -25.72 13.72 -3.15
N ALA A 46 -25.26 12.89 -4.08
CA ALA A 46 -26.03 11.74 -4.59
C ALA A 46 -26.13 10.62 -3.54
N LEU A 47 -25.09 10.41 -2.74
CA LEU A 47 -25.09 9.47 -1.63
C LEU A 47 -26.09 9.90 -0.53
N ALA A 48 -26.11 11.19 -0.17
CA ALA A 48 -27.05 11.75 0.80
C ALA A 48 -28.52 11.65 0.37
N ARG A 49 -28.79 11.62 -0.93
CA ARG A 49 -30.13 11.43 -1.51
C ARG A 49 -30.48 9.99 -1.82
N SER A 50 -29.54 9.05 -1.65
CA SER A 50 -29.77 7.65 -1.99
C SER A 50 -30.70 6.99 -0.97
N ALA A 51 -31.68 6.24 -1.45
CA ALA A 51 -32.57 5.45 -0.60
C ALA A 51 -31.92 4.15 -0.07
N ALA A 52 -30.71 3.82 -0.51
CA ALA A 52 -30.01 2.62 -0.07
C ALA A 52 -29.58 2.77 1.40
N PRO A 53 -29.94 1.85 2.32
CA PRO A 53 -29.57 1.95 3.74
C PRO A 53 -28.05 2.08 3.96
N SER A 54 -27.27 1.40 3.13
CA SER A 54 -25.82 1.45 3.17
C SER A 54 -25.22 2.81 2.79
N ALA A 55 -25.95 3.68 2.11
CA ALA A 55 -25.49 5.03 1.80
C ALA A 55 -25.31 5.88 3.07
N ARG A 56 -26.25 5.74 4.01
CA ARG A 56 -26.17 6.40 5.32
C ARG A 56 -24.98 5.88 6.13
N GLU A 57 -24.73 4.57 6.10
CA GLU A 57 -23.57 3.97 6.77
C GLU A 57 -22.25 4.52 6.21
N ILE A 58 -22.12 4.63 4.89
CA ILE A 58 -20.94 5.20 4.23
C ILE A 58 -20.73 6.66 4.66
N LEU A 59 -21.79 7.48 4.67
CA LEU A 59 -21.68 8.88 5.12
C LEU A 59 -21.23 9.00 6.58
N VAL A 60 -21.75 8.14 7.46
CA VAL A 60 -21.33 8.10 8.87
C VAL A 60 -19.86 7.71 8.98
N ALA A 61 -19.42 6.67 8.26
CA ALA A 61 -18.04 6.22 8.27
C ALA A 61 -17.07 7.31 7.77
N LEU A 62 -17.46 8.09 6.75
CA LEU A 62 -16.66 9.20 6.22
C LEU A 62 -16.59 10.41 7.15
N ALA A 63 -17.60 10.61 8.02
CA ALA A 63 -17.63 11.71 8.98
C ALA A 63 -16.77 11.45 10.23
N VAL A 64 -16.40 10.18 10.47
CA VAL A 64 -15.50 9.80 11.57
C VAL A 64 -14.06 9.98 11.08
N PRO A 65 -13.21 10.73 11.80
CA PRO A 65 -11.78 10.79 11.52
C PRO A 65 -11.20 9.36 11.58
N SER A 66 -10.77 8.84 10.42
CA SER A 66 -10.15 7.53 10.30
C SER A 66 -8.64 7.69 10.23
N ASP A 67 -7.90 6.93 11.01
CA ASP A 67 -6.44 6.90 11.06
C ASP A 67 -5.84 5.98 10.00
N GLU A 68 -6.30 6.08 8.73
CA GLU A 68 -5.74 5.29 7.64
C GLU A 68 -4.24 5.59 7.46
N ILE A 69 -3.39 4.69 7.94
CA ILE A 69 -1.94 4.74 7.71
C ILE A 69 -1.65 4.11 6.35
N ARG A 70 -1.23 4.93 5.37
CA ARG A 70 -0.64 4.45 4.11
C ARG A 70 0.87 4.58 4.16
N TRP A 71 1.56 3.47 4.00
CA TRP A 71 3.00 3.43 3.80
C TRP A 71 3.30 3.41 2.30
N HIS A 72 4.00 4.43 1.80
CA HIS A 72 4.64 4.37 0.49
C HIS A 72 6.15 4.50 0.66
N ARG A 73 6.90 3.81 -0.21
CA ARG A 73 8.36 3.98 -0.32
C ARG A 73 8.63 4.67 -1.64
N GLU A 74 9.05 5.92 -1.59
CA GLU A 74 9.70 6.55 -2.75
C GLU A 74 11.10 5.92 -2.89
N VAL A 75 11.34 5.29 -4.05
CA VAL A 75 12.66 4.81 -4.43
C VAL A 75 13.17 5.80 -5.47
N PRO A 76 14.13 6.68 -5.15
CA PRO A 76 14.80 7.49 -6.15
C PRO A 76 15.38 6.59 -7.24
N GLU A 77 15.37 7.07 -8.50
CA GLU A 77 16.11 6.42 -9.59
C GLU A 77 17.51 6.05 -9.10
N PRO A 78 17.94 4.78 -9.27
CA PRO A 78 19.22 4.33 -8.72
C PRO A 78 20.33 5.21 -9.27
N ALA A 79 21.10 5.83 -8.37
CA ALA A 79 22.28 6.60 -8.73
C ALA A 79 23.20 5.71 -9.59
N ALA A 80 23.77 6.27 -10.67
CA ALA A 80 24.68 5.54 -11.55
C ALA A 80 25.82 4.90 -10.71
N GLY A 81 25.85 3.57 -10.65
CA GLY A 81 26.79 2.80 -9.84
C GLY A 81 26.21 2.13 -8.59
N ALA A 82 24.93 2.34 -8.27
CA ALA A 82 24.24 1.51 -7.28
C ALA A 82 24.20 0.07 -7.78
N ALA A 83 24.72 -0.87 -6.98
CA ALA A 83 24.64 -2.29 -7.29
C ALA A 83 23.17 -2.67 -7.50
N ASP A 84 22.90 -3.48 -8.51
CA ASP A 84 21.58 -4.09 -8.63
C ASP A 84 21.24 -4.84 -7.32
N TRP A 85 19.94 -4.98 -7.04
CA TRP A 85 19.46 -5.58 -5.80
C TRP A 85 20.09 -6.96 -5.52
N LEU A 86 20.32 -7.75 -6.57
CA LEU A 86 20.89 -9.08 -6.45
C LEU A 86 22.38 -9.02 -6.06
N GLY A 87 23.14 -8.08 -6.63
CA GLY A 87 24.53 -7.82 -6.28
C GLY A 87 24.69 -7.31 -4.84
N ALA A 88 23.79 -6.44 -4.38
CA ALA A 88 23.77 -5.98 -3.00
C ALA A 88 23.50 -7.11 -2.02
N GLU A 89 22.54 -8.00 -2.33
CA GLU A 89 22.23 -9.18 -1.50
C GLU A 89 23.39 -10.18 -1.48
N GLN A 90 24.05 -10.40 -2.63
CA GLN A 90 25.22 -11.27 -2.71
C GLN A 90 26.38 -10.73 -1.87
N LEU A 91 26.63 -9.42 -1.90
CA LEU A 91 27.66 -8.77 -1.09
C LEU A 91 27.36 -8.90 0.41
N HIS A 92 26.12 -8.64 0.84
CA HIS A 92 25.71 -8.80 2.24
C HIS A 92 25.84 -10.25 2.70
N GLY A 93 25.43 -11.21 1.87
CA GLY A 93 25.59 -12.64 2.15
C GLY A 93 27.06 -13.03 2.35
N ALA A 94 27.94 -12.60 1.44
CA ALA A 94 29.38 -12.85 1.53
C ALA A 94 30.00 -12.21 2.78
N ALA A 95 29.68 -10.94 3.07
CA ALA A 95 30.16 -10.25 4.27
C ALA A 95 29.75 -10.99 5.55
N ARG A 96 28.49 -11.47 5.62
CA ARG A 96 28.01 -12.27 6.76
C ARG A 96 28.78 -13.59 6.92
N GLN A 97 29.07 -14.29 5.83
CA GLN A 97 29.85 -15.54 5.89
C GLN A 97 31.28 -15.29 6.39
N ILE A 98 31.92 -14.22 5.94
CA ILE A 98 33.27 -13.83 6.41
C ILE A 98 33.26 -13.53 7.91
N LEU A 99 32.29 -12.75 8.38
CA LEU A 99 32.16 -12.44 9.81
C LEU A 99 31.90 -13.68 10.66
N LEU A 100 31.06 -14.60 10.18
CA LEU A 100 30.80 -15.88 10.86
C LEU A 100 32.06 -16.77 10.91
N ALA A 101 32.78 -16.88 9.80
CA ALA A 101 34.03 -17.64 9.74
C ALA A 101 35.08 -17.04 10.70
N GLY A 102 35.22 -15.71 10.74
CA GLY A 102 36.08 -15.02 11.69
C GLY A 102 35.69 -15.27 13.15
N ALA A 103 34.40 -15.20 13.48
CA ALA A 103 33.91 -15.48 14.83
C ALA A 103 34.17 -16.94 15.24
N LEU A 104 33.99 -17.91 14.34
CA LEU A 104 34.27 -19.32 14.60
C LEU A 104 35.78 -19.58 14.75
N ALA A 105 36.62 -18.93 13.95
CA ALA A 105 38.07 -19.03 14.05
C ALA A 105 38.59 -18.52 15.41
N VAL A 106 38.01 -17.43 15.93
CA VAL A 106 38.34 -16.91 17.27
C VAL A 106 37.83 -17.82 18.40
N ARG A 107 36.75 -18.57 18.17
CA ARG A 107 36.19 -19.51 19.17
C ARG A 107 37.02 -20.79 19.35
N GLY A 108 38.05 -21.01 18.55
CA GLY A 108 38.78 -22.29 18.45
C GLY A 108 40.23 -22.29 18.93
N THR A 109 40.52 -21.88 20.17
CA THR A 109 41.71 -22.35 20.95
C THR A 109 41.42 -22.40 22.45
N ALA A 110 40.28 -22.96 22.86
CA ALA A 110 40.15 -23.49 24.22
C ALA A 110 40.96 -24.80 24.28
N GLY A 111 42.19 -24.71 24.79
CA GLY A 111 43.15 -25.81 24.81
C GLY A 111 42.58 -27.09 25.42
N TYR A 112 42.75 -28.20 24.70
CA TYR A 112 42.61 -29.53 25.25
C TYR A 112 43.76 -29.76 26.24
N HIS A 113 43.57 -29.42 27.51
CA HIS A 113 44.41 -29.89 28.60
C HIS A 113 43.84 -31.21 29.14
N GLY A 114 43.94 -32.27 28.32
CA GLY A 114 43.74 -33.64 28.78
C GLY A 114 45.04 -34.17 29.37
N ALA A 115 45.07 -34.35 30.68
CA ALA A 115 46.17 -34.92 31.44
C ALA A 115 46.53 -36.35 30.98
N ARG A 116 47.83 -36.62 30.81
CA ARG A 116 48.49 -37.90 31.08
C ARG A 116 49.99 -37.68 31.23
#